data_AF-G5AHN6-F1
#
_entry.id   AF-G5AHN6-F1
#
_cell.length_a   1.000
_cell.length_b   1.000
_cell.length_c   1.000
_cell.angle_alpha   90.00
_cell.angle_beta   90.00
_cell.angle_gamma   90.00
#
_symmetry.space_group_name_H-M   'P 1'
#
loop_
_entity.id
_entity.type
_entity.pdbx_description
1 polymer ?
#
loop_
_entity_poly.entity_id
_entity_poly.type
_entity_poly.pdbx_seq_one_letter_code
_entity_poly.pdbx_strand_id
1 'polypeptide(L)'
;RPVTLEILPGAADAVRGALAVGASSAALIPSHKLPLFLPSLFQPAQGSATSTPAVFHVACESICCDMTMVSAVEEATGVTPTRASVRSGALLLNSASPQECHDLTVVAHVAAQRLHKLRVHFYDGARVARELAKVDTLTEESIETL
;
A
#
# COMPACT_ATOMS: atom_id res chain seq x y z
N ARG A 1 -8.48 -10.32 -12.74
CA ARG A 1 -7.57 -10.10 -13.88
C ARG A 1 -6.76 -8.84 -13.59
N PRO A 2 -5.42 -8.87 -13.63
CA PRO A 2 -4.61 -7.68 -13.41
C PRO A 2 -4.85 -6.65 -14.52
N VAL A 3 -4.95 -5.38 -14.14
CA VAL A 3 -5.06 -4.24 -15.06
C VAL A 3 -3.82 -3.38 -14.86
N THR A 4 -3.06 -3.17 -15.93
CA THR A 4 -1.88 -2.30 -15.90
C THR A 4 -2.30 -0.91 -16.33
N LEU A 5 -2.01 0.09 -15.49
CA LEU A 5 -2.31 1.49 -15.73
C LEU A 5 -1.02 2.30 -15.63
N GLU A 6 -0.90 3.36 -16.43
CA GLU A 6 0.10 4.39 -16.17
C GLU A 6 -0.27 5.16 -14.90
N ILE A 7 0.72 5.40 -14.02
CA ILE A 7 0.51 6.01 -12.71
C ILE A 7 0.39 7.55 -12.85
N LEU A 8 -0.74 7.94 -13.44
CA LEU A 8 -1.29 9.29 -13.57
C LEU A 8 -2.52 9.42 -12.65
N PRO A 9 -3.09 10.63 -12.46
CA PRO A 9 -4.29 10.80 -11.62
C PRO A 9 -5.45 9.83 -11.97
N GLY A 10 -5.60 9.45 -13.24
CA GLY A 10 -6.59 8.48 -13.68
C GLY A 10 -6.43 7.06 -13.09
N ALA A 11 -5.22 6.66 -12.68
CA ALA A 11 -5.02 5.38 -11.99
C ALA A 11 -5.62 5.41 -10.58
N ALA A 12 -5.52 6.53 -9.87
CA ALA A 12 -6.15 6.70 -8.57
C ALA A 12 -7.68 6.69 -8.69
N ASP A 13 -8.24 7.27 -9.76
CA ASP A 13 -9.67 7.22 -10.05
C ASP A 13 -10.17 5.82 -10.41
N ALA A 14 -9.40 5.05 -11.18
CA ALA A 14 -9.74 3.67 -11.49
C ALA A 14 -9.82 2.81 -10.24
N VAL A 15 -8.85 2.95 -9.31
CA VAL A 15 -8.89 2.25 -8.01
C VAL A 15 -10.09 2.71 -7.18
N ARG A 16 -10.38 4.01 -7.14
CA ARG A 16 -11.57 4.54 -6.46
C ARG A 16 -12.87 3.97 -7.03
N GLY A 17 -12.99 3.88 -8.34
CA GLY A 17 -14.14 3.29 -9.02
C GLY A 17 -14.32 1.80 -8.67
N ALA A 18 -13.23 1.04 -8.65
CA ALA A 18 -13.24 -0.36 -8.23
C ALA A 18 -13.70 -0.52 -6.77
N LEU A 19 -13.20 0.32 -5.87
CA LEU A 19 -13.61 0.31 -4.47
C LEU A 19 -15.09 0.72 -4.29
N ALA A 20 -15.59 1.65 -5.10
CA ALA A 20 -16.98 2.12 -5.06
C ALA A 20 -17.99 1.04 -5.48
N VAL A 21 -17.60 0.11 -6.36
CA VAL A 21 -18.42 -1.05 -6.73
C VAL A 21 -18.23 -2.27 -5.81
N GLY A 22 -17.46 -2.12 -4.72
CA GLY A 22 -17.24 -3.17 -3.73
C GLY A 22 -16.16 -4.19 -4.09
N ALA A 23 -15.33 -3.92 -5.10
CA ALA A 23 -14.23 -4.81 -5.49
C ALA A 23 -12.97 -4.55 -4.66
N SER A 24 -12.41 -5.61 -4.07
CA SER A 24 -11.10 -5.53 -3.39
C SER A 24 -10.01 -5.11 -4.38
N SER A 25 -9.18 -4.13 -4.00
CA SER A 25 -8.16 -3.57 -4.89
C SER A 25 -6.76 -3.66 -4.28
N ALA A 26 -5.77 -3.97 -5.12
CA ALA A 26 -4.36 -3.97 -4.75
C ALA A 26 -3.55 -3.19 -5.78
N ALA A 27 -2.58 -2.40 -5.33
CA ALA A 27 -1.72 -1.61 -6.21
C ALA A 27 -0.28 -1.61 -5.73
N LEU A 28 0.66 -1.69 -6.67
CA LEU A 28 2.09 -1.50 -6.45
C LEU A 28 2.49 -0.13 -7.02
N ILE A 29 2.99 0.77 -6.18
CA ILE A 29 3.30 2.16 -6.56
C ILE A 29 4.61 2.65 -5.92
N PRO A 30 5.34 3.59 -6.55
CA PRO A 30 6.48 4.25 -5.91
C PRO A 30 6.02 5.33 -4.91
N SER A 31 6.85 5.64 -3.90
CA SER A 31 6.49 6.61 -2.84
C SER A 31 6.15 8.02 -3.35
N HIS A 32 6.81 8.51 -4.40
CA HIS A 32 6.50 9.82 -4.99
C HIS A 32 5.14 9.90 -5.69
N LYS A 33 4.53 8.77 -6.03
CA LYS A 33 3.18 8.73 -6.61
C LYS A 33 2.09 8.55 -5.56
N LEU A 34 2.42 8.08 -4.36
CA LEU A 34 1.45 7.87 -3.26
C LEU A 34 0.57 9.12 -2.97
N PRO A 35 1.08 10.37 -3.00
CA PRO A 35 0.24 11.56 -2.85
C PRO A 35 -0.90 11.71 -3.86
N LEU A 36 -0.78 11.13 -5.06
CA LEU A 36 -1.85 11.15 -6.07
C LEU A 36 -3.00 10.21 -5.71
N PHE A 37 -2.70 9.12 -4.98
CA PHE A 37 -3.70 8.15 -4.55
C PHE A 37 -4.40 8.57 -3.27
N LEU A 38 -3.71 9.33 -2.41
CA LEU A 38 -4.23 9.78 -1.13
C LEU A 38 -5.64 10.42 -1.23
N PRO A 39 -5.90 11.46 -2.07
CA PRO A 39 -7.23 12.04 -2.32
C PRO A 39 -8.33 11.02 -2.60
N SER A 40 -8.06 10.07 -3.50
CA SER A 40 -8.99 9.02 -3.90
C SER A 40 -9.23 7.96 -2.82
N LEU A 41 -8.33 7.86 -1.85
CA LEU A 41 -8.39 6.91 -0.73
C LEU A 41 -9.06 7.48 0.53
N PHE A 42 -9.17 8.81 0.65
CA PHE A 42 -9.71 9.45 1.86
C PHE A 42 -11.25 9.40 1.98
N GLN A 43 -11.98 9.37 0.86
CA GLN A 43 -13.45 9.40 0.89
C GLN A 43 -14.08 8.10 1.46
N PRO A 44 -13.62 6.89 1.08
CA PRO A 44 -14.17 5.65 1.64
C PRO A 44 -13.81 5.45 3.12
N ALA A 45 -12.68 5.99 3.59
CA ALA A 45 -12.16 5.74 4.94
C ALA A 45 -12.80 6.60 6.04
N GLN A 46 -13.36 7.77 5.70
CA GLN A 46 -13.88 8.74 6.68
C GLN A 46 -15.40 8.68 6.93
N GLY A 47 -16.18 7.84 6.22
CA GLY A 47 -17.65 7.99 6.27
C GLY A 47 -18.58 6.82 5.97
N SER A 48 -18.13 5.55 5.84
CA SER A 48 -19.08 4.46 5.56
C SER A 48 -18.73 3.16 6.28
N ALA A 49 -19.77 2.49 6.79
CA ALA A 49 -19.75 1.14 7.36
C ALA A 49 -19.37 0.04 6.34
N THR A 50 -19.11 0.41 5.07
CA THR A 50 -18.74 -0.49 3.98
C THR A 50 -17.41 -0.04 3.36
N SER A 51 -16.32 -0.06 4.13
CA SER A 51 -15.00 0.21 3.57
C SER A 51 -14.50 -1.05 2.84
N THR A 52 -14.48 -0.99 1.52
CA THR A 52 -13.97 -2.07 0.67
C THR A 52 -12.47 -2.30 0.95
N PRO A 53 -12.02 -3.55 1.12
CA PRO A 53 -10.62 -3.85 1.43
C PRO A 53 -9.69 -3.37 0.30
N ALA A 54 -8.62 -2.68 0.69
CA ALA A 54 -7.62 -2.14 -0.24
C ALA A 54 -6.20 -2.27 0.33
N VAL A 55 -5.25 -2.68 -0.50
CA VAL A 55 -3.83 -2.80 -0.12
C VAL A 55 -2.94 -2.08 -1.11
N PHE A 56 -2.09 -1.19 -0.60
CA PHE A 56 -1.07 -0.51 -1.39
C PHE A 56 0.30 -0.99 -0.98
N HIS A 57 1.05 -1.52 -1.94
CA HIS A 57 2.46 -1.84 -1.81
C HIS A 57 3.27 -0.65 -2.32
N VAL A 58 4.04 -0.03 -1.44
CA VAL A 58 4.76 1.21 -1.72
C VAL A 58 6.25 0.94 -1.71
N ALA A 59 6.87 1.02 -2.88
CA ALA A 59 8.32 1.00 -3.00
C ALA A 59 8.85 2.41 -2.69
N CYS A 60 9.48 2.57 -1.52
CA CYS A 60 10.01 3.85 -1.08
C CYS A 60 11.37 4.15 -1.72
N GLU A 61 11.62 5.42 -2.04
CA GLU A 61 12.96 5.88 -2.45
C GLU A 61 13.98 5.68 -1.31
N SER A 62 13.58 6.00 -0.09
CA SER A 62 14.27 5.62 1.14
C SER A 62 13.31 5.63 2.34
N ILE A 63 13.75 5.08 3.47
CA ILE A 63 13.00 5.05 4.74
C ILE A 63 13.87 5.67 5.82
N CYS A 64 13.32 6.64 6.55
CA CYS A 64 14.01 7.33 7.65
C CYS A 64 14.08 6.47 8.92
N CYS A 65 14.97 6.84 9.86
CA CYS A 65 15.13 6.14 11.14
C CYS A 65 13.86 6.10 12.00
N ASP A 66 12.94 7.05 11.80
CA ASP A 66 11.64 7.12 12.45
C ASP A 66 10.54 6.32 11.72
N MET A 67 10.93 5.47 10.75
CA MET A 67 10.04 4.66 9.90
C MET A 67 9.09 5.51 9.04
N THR A 68 9.47 6.73 8.70
CA THR A 68 8.75 7.53 7.71
C THR A 68 9.22 7.22 6.28
N MET A 69 8.28 7.26 5.34
CA MET A 69 8.55 7.08 3.92
C MET A 69 9.13 8.37 3.38
N VAL A 70 10.30 8.30 2.75
CA VAL A 70 10.85 9.43 2.01
C VAL A 70 10.29 9.45 0.60
N SER A 71 9.96 10.65 0.13
CA SER A 71 9.40 10.90 -1.19
C SER A 71 9.97 12.19 -1.73
N ALA A 72 10.53 12.18 -2.95
CA ALA A 72 10.96 13.40 -3.64
C ALA A 72 9.86 14.47 -3.76
N VAL A 73 8.58 14.07 -3.72
CA VAL A 73 7.44 15.01 -3.76
C VAL A 73 7.20 15.70 -2.42
N GLU A 74 7.74 15.18 -1.31
CA GLU A 74 7.64 15.81 0.01
C GLU A 74 8.36 17.15 0.05
N GLU A 75 9.55 17.27 -0.55
CA GLU A 75 10.29 18.54 -0.63
C GLU A 75 9.51 19.61 -1.41
N ALA A 76 8.78 19.22 -2.44
CA ALA A 76 8.03 20.14 -3.30
C ALA A 76 6.64 20.51 -2.74
N THR A 77 6.00 19.63 -1.96
CA THR A 77 4.60 19.79 -1.53
C THR A 77 4.44 19.93 -0.02
N GLY A 78 5.46 19.63 0.77
CA GLY A 78 5.39 19.55 2.23
C GLY A 78 4.51 18.40 2.75
N VAL A 79 4.04 17.49 1.88
CA VAL A 79 3.18 16.38 2.26
C VAL A 79 4.03 15.15 2.57
N THR A 80 4.17 14.82 3.85
CA THR A 80 4.76 13.55 4.29
C THR A 80 3.77 12.40 4.01
N PRO A 81 4.06 11.44 3.11
CA PRO A 81 3.11 10.39 2.74
C PRO A 81 2.69 9.52 3.93
N THR A 82 3.59 9.26 4.87
CA THR A 82 3.30 8.58 6.14
C THR A 82 2.22 9.33 6.94
N ARG A 83 2.40 10.64 7.18
CA ARG A 83 1.45 11.42 8.00
C ARG A 83 0.10 11.56 7.32
N ALA A 84 0.09 11.76 6.01
CA ALA A 84 -1.14 11.82 5.22
C ALA A 84 -1.89 10.48 5.25
N SER A 85 -1.17 9.36 5.18
CA SER A 85 -1.76 8.01 5.28
C SER A 85 -2.30 7.72 6.68
N VAL A 86 -1.59 8.08 7.75
CA VAL A 86 -2.11 7.93 9.13
C VAL A 86 -3.37 8.75 9.34
N ARG A 87 -3.39 10.00 8.84
CA ARG A 87 -4.58 10.86 8.91
C ARG A 87 -5.76 10.32 8.10
N SER A 88 -5.51 9.47 7.09
CA SER A 88 -6.57 8.80 6.33
C SER A 88 -7.24 7.66 7.10
N GLY A 89 -6.63 7.19 8.20
CA GLY A 89 -7.04 5.97 8.88
C GLY A 89 -6.46 4.69 8.27
N ALA A 90 -5.51 4.80 7.33
CA ALA A 90 -4.76 3.65 6.84
C ALA A 90 -3.86 3.07 7.94
N LEU A 91 -3.77 1.75 8.01
CA LEU A 91 -2.70 1.11 8.79
C LEU A 91 -1.45 0.97 7.92
N LEU A 92 -0.32 1.37 8.48
CA LEU A 92 0.99 1.27 7.85
C LEU A 92 1.72 0.01 8.33
N LEU A 93 2.33 -0.73 7.40
CA LEU A 93 3.18 -1.89 7.66
C LEU A 93 4.52 -1.67 6.96
N ASN A 94 5.63 -1.76 7.69
CA ASN A 94 6.97 -1.61 7.14
C ASN A 94 7.68 -2.96 7.07
N SER A 95 8.37 -3.23 5.97
CA SER A 95 9.24 -4.40 5.82
C SER A 95 10.68 -3.98 5.58
N ALA A 96 11.61 -4.59 6.31
CA ALA A 96 13.05 -4.27 6.26
C ALA A 96 13.89 -5.32 5.51
N SER A 97 13.32 -6.49 5.19
CA SER A 97 13.97 -7.59 4.46
C SER A 97 13.06 -8.22 3.40
N PRO A 98 13.61 -8.96 2.41
CA PRO A 98 12.81 -9.66 1.41
C PRO A 98 11.82 -10.68 2.01
N GLN A 99 12.19 -11.35 3.10
CA GLN A 99 11.31 -12.28 3.82
C GLN A 99 10.16 -11.53 4.48
N GLU A 100 10.45 -10.44 5.20
CA GLU A 100 9.41 -9.61 5.80
C GLU A 100 8.47 -9.02 4.74
N CYS A 101 8.99 -8.64 3.57
CA CYS A 101 8.16 -8.18 2.46
C CYS A 101 7.12 -9.21 2.02
N HIS A 102 7.51 -10.49 1.96
CA HIS A 102 6.60 -11.59 1.67
C HIS A 102 5.55 -11.73 2.79
N ASP A 103 6.00 -11.88 4.03
CA ASP A 103 5.14 -12.20 5.17
C ASP A 103 4.15 -11.06 5.47
N LEU A 104 4.63 -9.81 5.48
CA LEU A 104 3.80 -8.64 5.72
C LEU A 104 2.90 -8.29 4.56
N THR A 105 3.20 -8.74 3.33
CA THR A 105 2.25 -8.66 2.22
C THR A 105 1.04 -9.53 2.48
N VAL A 106 1.22 -10.78 2.92
CA VAL A 106 0.11 -11.67 3.28
C VAL A 106 -0.69 -11.09 4.44
N VAL A 107 0.00 -10.64 5.50
CA VAL A 107 -0.65 -9.98 6.64
C VAL A 107 -1.45 -8.74 6.21
N ALA A 108 -0.93 -7.93 5.29
CA ALA A 108 -1.64 -6.77 4.78
C ALA A 108 -2.96 -7.15 4.09
N HIS A 109 -2.96 -8.17 3.23
CA HIS A 109 -4.17 -8.62 2.53
C HIS A 109 -5.20 -9.22 3.49
N VAL A 110 -4.76 -10.14 4.37
CA VAL A 110 -5.64 -10.77 5.36
C VAL A 110 -6.22 -9.73 6.32
N ALA A 111 -5.40 -8.78 6.80
CA ALA A 111 -5.86 -7.71 7.68
C ALA A 111 -6.81 -6.73 6.97
N ALA A 112 -6.58 -6.42 5.69
CA ALA A 112 -7.47 -5.57 4.91
C ALA A 112 -8.86 -6.22 4.77
N GLN A 113 -8.90 -7.51 4.44
CA GLN A 113 -10.14 -8.28 4.30
C GLN A 113 -10.91 -8.39 5.62
N ARG A 114 -10.24 -8.76 6.72
CA ARG A 114 -10.88 -8.96 8.03
C ARG A 114 -11.35 -7.66 8.68
N LEU A 115 -10.57 -6.59 8.53
CA LEU A 115 -10.88 -5.30 9.18
C LEU A 115 -11.67 -4.36 8.27
N HIS A 116 -11.88 -4.72 7.00
CA HIS A 116 -12.53 -3.88 6.00
C HIS A 116 -11.90 -2.48 6.00
N LYS A 117 -10.57 -2.40 5.93
CA LYS A 117 -9.82 -1.15 6.04
C LYS A 117 -8.62 -1.12 5.11
N LEU A 118 -8.28 0.09 4.67
CA LEU A 118 -7.08 0.37 3.89
C LEU A 118 -5.80 -0.05 4.63
N ARG A 119 -4.89 -0.70 3.91
CA ARG A 119 -3.54 -1.04 4.34
C ARG A 119 -2.52 -0.45 3.38
N VAL A 120 -1.44 0.10 3.92
CA VAL A 120 -0.28 0.55 3.15
C VAL A 120 0.92 -0.22 3.66
N HIS A 121 1.37 -1.20 2.88
CA HIS A 121 2.62 -1.92 3.10
C HIS A 121 3.72 -1.17 2.34
N PHE A 122 4.79 -0.75 3.03
CA PHE A 122 5.91 -0.05 2.42
C PHE A 122 7.24 -0.71 2.78
N TYR A 123 8.22 -0.53 1.90
CA TYR A 123 9.55 -1.11 2.03
C TYR A 123 10.58 -0.29 1.25
N ASP A 124 11.86 -0.47 1.57
CA ASP A 124 12.96 0.22 0.90
C ASP A 124 13.11 -0.29 -0.55
N GLY A 125 12.74 0.55 -1.51
CA GLY A 125 12.75 0.25 -2.94
C GLY A 125 14.15 0.22 -3.55
N ALA A 126 15.15 0.84 -2.92
CA ALA A 126 16.53 0.82 -3.39
C ALA A 126 17.27 -0.40 -2.86
N ARG A 127 17.03 -0.77 -1.59
CA ARG A 127 17.71 -1.88 -0.91
C ARG A 127 16.93 -3.19 -1.03
N VAL A 128 15.76 -3.27 -0.39
CA VAL A 128 15.01 -4.53 -0.21
C VAL A 128 14.45 -5.04 -1.53
N ALA A 129 13.93 -4.16 -2.38
CA ALA A 129 13.34 -4.56 -3.66
C ALA A 129 14.35 -5.13 -4.66
N ARG A 130 15.65 -4.88 -4.46
CA ARG A 130 16.74 -5.30 -5.34
C ARG A 130 17.63 -6.37 -4.70
N GLU A 131 17.32 -6.76 -3.47
CA GLU A 131 18.09 -7.74 -2.72
C GLU A 131 17.74 -9.16 -3.19
N LEU A 132 18.76 -9.93 -3.57
CA LEU A 132 18.59 -11.34 -3.89
C LEU A 132 18.77 -12.16 -2.61
N ALA A 133 17.67 -12.66 -2.06
CA ALA A 133 17.68 -13.49 -0.86
C ALA A 133 16.89 -14.78 -1.11
N LYS A 134 17.30 -15.86 -0.44
CA LYS A 134 16.47 -17.06 -0.35
C LYS A 134 15.34 -16.76 0.64
N VAL A 135 14.10 -16.89 0.17
CA VAL A 135 12.90 -16.66 0.98
C VAL A 135 12.11 -17.95 1.11
N ASP A 136 11.52 -18.16 2.28
CA ASP A 136 10.58 -19.23 2.54
C ASP A 136 9.18 -18.71 2.21
N THR A 137 8.65 -19.17 1.08
CA THR A 137 7.34 -18.74 0.57
C THR A 137 6.22 -19.60 1.14
N LEU A 138 5.09 -18.97 1.43
CA LEU A 138 3.86 -19.69 1.78
C LEU A 138 3.27 -20.36 0.54
N THR A 139 2.71 -21.54 0.72
CA THR A 139 1.96 -22.21 -0.36
C THR A 139 0.59 -21.56 -0.53
N GLU A 140 0.02 -21.67 -1.73
CA GLU A 140 -1.33 -21.14 -2.02
C GLU A 140 -2.39 -21.73 -1.08
N GLU A 141 -2.32 -23.03 -0.82
CA GLU A 141 -3.19 -23.71 0.17
C GLU A 141 -3.07 -23.09 1.57
N SER A 142 -1.86 -22.77 2.01
CA SER A 142 -1.65 -22.11 3.30
C SER A 142 -2.29 -20.73 3.33
N ILE A 143 -2.21 -19.98 2.23
CA ILE A 143 -2.81 -18.64 2.13
C ILE A 143 -4.34 -18.71 2.11
N GLU A 144 -4.93 -19.69 1.44
CA GLU A 144 -6.40 -19.87 1.39
C GLU A 144 -7.02 -20.22 2.75
N THR A 145 -6.24 -20.83 3.65
CA THR A 145 -6.72 -21.18 5.00
C THR A 145 -6.69 -20.04 6.01
N LEU A 146 -6.09 -18.89 5.67
CA LEU A 146 -5.97 -17.71 6.55
C LEU A 146 -7.19 -16.80 6.48
#